data_AF-A0A432QYY2-F1
#
_entry.id   AF-A0A432QYY2-F1
#
_cell.length_a   1.000
_cell.length_b   1.000
_cell.length_c   1.000
_cell.angle_alpha   90.00
_cell.angle_beta   90.00
_cell.angle_gamma   90.00
#
_symmetry.space_group_name_H-M   'P 1'
#
loop_
_entity.id
_entity.type
_entity.pdbx_description
1 polymer ?
#
loop_
_entity_poly.entity_id
_entity_poly.type
_entity_poly.pdbx_seq_one_letter_code
_entity_poly.pdbx_strand_id
1 'polypeptide(L)' 'MNKTVLFAFRGDPMCFIHVLLNALDMAEKDMEGKIVIEGDAVQ' A
#
# COMPACT_ATOMS: atom_id res chain seq x y z
N MET A 1 -10.03 -17.07 -3.53
CA MET A 1 -8.65 -16.55 -3.47
C MET A 1 -8.77 -15.04 -3.60
N ASN A 2 -8.65 -14.32 -2.49
CA ASN A 2 -8.88 -12.87 -2.47
C ASN A 2 -7.57 -12.16 -2.77
N LYS A 3 -7.54 -11.36 -3.84
CA LYS A 3 -6.39 -10.55 -4.21
C LYS A 3 -6.64 -9.12 -3.78
N THR A 4 -5.71 -8.55 -3.03
CA THR A 4 -5.82 -7.18 -2.52
C THR A 4 -4.76 -6.30 -3.16
N VAL A 5 -5.15 -5.09 -3.56
CA VAL A 5 -4.24 -4.09 -4.12
C VAL A 5 -4.43 -2.79 -3.34
N LEU A 6 -3.32 -2.21 -2.89
CA LEU A 6 -3.27 -0.94 -2.18
C LEU A 6 -2.78 0.13 -3.14
N PHE A 7 -3.53 1.22 -3.28
CA PHE A 7 -3.20 2.33 -4.16
C PHE A 7 -2.77 3.55 -3.35
N ALA A 8 -1.53 4.00 -3.55
CA ALA A 8 -0.97 5.19 -2.93
C ALA A 8 -0.98 6.35 -3.94
N PHE A 9 -1.87 7.33 -3.73
CA PHE A 9 -2.06 8.48 -4.63
C PHE A 9 -1.43 9.79 -4.16
N ARG A 10 -1.33 10.01 -2.84
CA ARG A 10 -0.87 11.28 -2.25
C ARG A 10 0.63 11.24 -1.96
N GLY A 11 1.35 12.31 -2.31
CA GLY A 11 2.78 12.47 -2.02
C GLY A 11 3.11 12.78 -0.57
N ASP A 12 2.12 13.02 0.29
CA ASP A 12 2.35 13.25 1.73
C ASP A 12 3.02 12.02 2.39
N PRO A 13 4.17 12.17 3.07
CA PRO A 13 4.88 11.05 3.69
C PRO A 13 4.04 10.22 4.67
N MET A 14 3.10 10.87 5.36
CA MET A 14 2.16 10.20 6.27
C MET A 14 1.22 9.24 5.53
N CYS A 15 0.77 9.58 4.32
CA CYS A 15 -0.09 8.70 3.53
C CYS A 15 0.67 7.47 3.04
N PHE A 16 1.95 7.62 2.73
CA PHE A 16 2.83 6.51 2.34
C PHE A 16 3.04 5.52 3.50
N ILE A 17 3.29 6.01 4.71
CA ILE A 17 3.47 5.17 5.91
C ILE A 17 2.26 4.28 6.15
N HIS A 18 1.03 4.80 6.03
CA HIS A 18 -0.18 3.98 6.25
C HIS A 18 -0.31 2.85 5.23
N VAL A 19 0.02 3.07 3.96
CA VAL A 19 -0.02 2.03 2.93
C VAL A 19 1.01 0.94 3.22
N LEU A 20 2.22 1.31 3.63
CA LEU A 20 3.25 0.35 4.02
C LEU A 20 2.84 -0.47 5.25
N LEU A 21 2.28 0.17 6.29
CA LEU A 21 1.82 -0.52 7.50
C LEU A 21 0.71 -1.55 7.18
N ASN A 22 -0.23 -1.21 6.30
CA ASN A 22 -1.26 -2.17 5.86
C ASN A 22 -0.65 -3.34 5.08
N ALA A 23 0.35 -3.08 4.22
CA ALA A 23 1.01 -4.15 3.48
C ALA A 23 1.81 -5.09 4.39
N LEU A 24 2.44 -4.56 5.44
CA LEU A 24 3.13 -5.35 6.46
C LEU A 24 2.15 -6.20 7.27
N ASP A 25 1.05 -5.62 7.74
CA ASP A 25 0.00 -6.37 8.46
C ASP A 25 -0.60 -7.49 7.58
N MET A 26 -0.78 -7.25 6.28
CA MET A 26 -1.17 -8.29 5.33
C MET A 26 -0.12 -9.40 5.22
N ALA A 27 1.15 -9.05 5.13
CA ALA A 27 2.24 -10.02 5.07
C ALA A 27 2.34 -10.86 6.36
N GLU A 28 2.15 -10.26 7.53
CA GLU A 28 2.09 -10.95 8.83
C GLU A 28 0.90 -11.92 8.94
N LYS A 29 -0.18 -11.67 8.18
CA LYS A 29 -1.39 -12.51 8.13
C LYS A 29 -1.36 -13.54 6.99
N ASP A 30 -0.21 -13.78 6.37
CA ASP A 30 -0.06 -14.66 5.19
C ASP A 30 -0.99 -14.27 4.01
N MET A 31 -1.34 -12.98 3.90
CA MET A 31 -2.16 -12.46 2.82
C MET A 31 -1.31 -11.90 1.69
N GLU A 32 -1.64 -12.28 0.45
CA GLU A 32 -1.00 -11.72 -0.75
C GLU A 32 -1.58 -10.35 -1.09
N GLY A 33 -0.71 -9.34 -1.19
CA GLY A 33 -1.06 -7.98 -1.57
C GLY A 33 -0.04 -7.35 -2.51
N LYS A 34 -0.47 -6.37 -3.30
CA LYS A 34 0.41 -5.51 -4.10
C LYS A 34 0.17 -4.04 -3.78
N ILE A 35 1.23 -3.25 -3.84
CA ILE A 35 1.14 -1.79 -3.75
C ILE A 35 1.34 -1.22 -5.15
N VAL A 36 0.47 -0.30 -5.55
CA VAL A 36 0.63 0.54 -6.73
C VAL A 36 0.85 1.96 -6.25
N ILE A 37 1.98 2.55 -6.64
CA ILE A 37 2.28 3.96 -6.43
C ILE A 37 1.91 4.69 -7.71
N GLU A 38 0.99 5.64 -7.62
CA GLU A 38 0.50 6.40 -8.78
C GLU A 38 0.10 7.82 -8.39
N GLY A 39 -0.16 8.69 -9.37
CA GLY A 39 -0.53 10.08 -9.13
C GLY A 39 0.59 10.91 -8.49
N ASP A 40 0.26 11.72 -7.50
CA ASP A 40 1.18 12.64 -6.81
C ASP A 40 2.28 11.92 -6.02
N ALA A 41 2.05 10.65 -5.64
CA ALA A 41 3.03 9.83 -4.94
C ALA A 41 4.22 9.37 -5.81
N VAL A 42 4.20 9.63 -7.12
CA VAL A 42 5.30 9.31 -8.06
C VAL A 42 6.29 10.48 -8.21
N GLN A 43 5.97 11.66 -7.67
CA GLN A 43 6.79 12.88 -7.78
C GLN A 43 8.17 12.74 -7.13
#